data_AF-A0A7C6T0D5-F1
#
_entry.id   AF-A0A7C6T0D5-F1
#
_cell.length_a   1.000
_cell.length_b   1.000
_cell.length_c   1.000
_cell.angle_alpha   90.00
_cell.angle_beta   90.00
_cell.angle_gamma   90.00
#
_symmetry.space_group_name_H-M   'P 1'
#
loop_
_entity.id
_entity.type
_entity.pdbx_description
1 polymer ?
#
loop_
_entity_poly.entity_id
_entity_poly.type
_entity_poly.pdbx_seq_one_letter_code
_entity_poly.pdbx_strand_id
1 'polypeptide(L)'
;MIKAGAYKPKDGSEPGPRIRVYYDDVREIHLFKAKGWARHVPPEVWAMYLVVASQWHSRIAGDLMWFNIKDLYPKTLRNVFAGYPPDKKAEVVRRFSSEYGKPYKTTVRGLVRVLVDLGLVERYWDARGEGLRIPEELPSPADTLVLDEKELAILEWRKSLTHTSSIWLDPDVQERGYL
;
A
#
# COMPACT_ATOMS: atom_id res chain seq x y z
N MET A 1 -18.85 -0.79 -18.66
CA MET A 1 -17.71 -1.15 -17.79
C MET A 1 -18.11 -2.40 -17.00
N ILE A 2 -17.37 -3.50 -17.10
CA ILE A 2 -17.70 -4.75 -16.38
C ILE A 2 -17.51 -4.51 -14.88
N LYS A 3 -18.54 -4.76 -14.06
CA LYS A 3 -18.42 -4.68 -12.60
C LYS A 3 -17.49 -5.78 -12.11
N ALA A 4 -16.70 -5.49 -11.07
CA ALA A 4 -15.73 -6.44 -10.57
C ALA A 4 -16.35 -7.83 -10.37
N GLY A 5 -17.49 -7.93 -9.66
CA GLY A 5 -18.21 -9.19 -9.41
C GLY A 5 -18.58 -10.04 -10.63
N ALA A 6 -18.60 -9.47 -11.84
CA ALA A 6 -18.92 -10.18 -13.08
C ALA A 6 -17.69 -10.52 -13.94
N TYR A 7 -16.48 -10.17 -13.49
CA TYR A 7 -15.25 -10.49 -14.22
C TYR A 7 -14.92 -11.98 -14.13
N LYS A 8 -14.81 -12.62 -15.28
CA LYS A 8 -14.23 -13.94 -15.47
C LYS A 8 -12.79 -13.79 -15.98
N PRO A 9 -11.78 -14.34 -15.29
CA PRO A 9 -10.42 -14.41 -15.78
C PRO A 9 -10.33 -15.02 -17.18
N LYS A 10 -9.41 -14.51 -18.00
CA LYS A 10 -9.24 -14.96 -19.40
C LYS A 10 -8.70 -16.39 -19.51
N ASP A 11 -7.99 -16.84 -18.49
CA ASP A 11 -7.46 -18.19 -18.34
C ASP A 11 -8.52 -19.20 -17.85
N GLY A 12 -9.77 -18.76 -17.64
CA GLY A 12 -10.86 -19.61 -17.15
C GLY A 12 -10.77 -19.94 -15.66
N SER A 13 -9.82 -19.37 -14.91
CA SER A 13 -9.68 -19.60 -13.48
C SER A 13 -10.92 -19.11 -12.70
N GLU A 14 -11.31 -19.86 -11.67
CA GLU A 14 -12.35 -19.41 -10.76
C GLU A 14 -11.75 -18.35 -9.81
N PRO A 15 -12.27 -17.11 -9.81
CA PRO A 15 -11.70 -16.01 -9.02
C PRO A 15 -11.89 -16.17 -7.51
N GLY A 16 -12.55 -17.25 -7.07
CA GLY A 16 -12.91 -17.50 -5.67
C GLY A 16 -13.99 -16.54 -5.13
N PRO A 17 -14.42 -16.74 -3.88
CA PRO A 17 -15.34 -15.85 -3.21
C PRO A 17 -14.73 -14.45 -3.03
N ARG A 18 -15.50 -13.42 -3.37
CA ARG A 18 -15.08 -12.02 -3.22
C ARG A 18 -15.43 -11.54 -1.82
N ILE A 19 -14.41 -11.43 -0.98
CA ILE A 19 -14.54 -10.94 0.38
C ILE A 19 -14.36 -9.42 0.37
N ARG A 20 -15.24 -8.69 1.07
CA ARG A 20 -15.02 -7.27 1.33
C ARG A 20 -13.95 -7.16 2.40
N VAL A 21 -12.86 -6.47 2.09
CA VAL A 21 -11.77 -6.21 3.02
C VAL A 21 -11.84 -4.74 3.42
N TYR A 22 -11.89 -4.46 4.73
CA TYR A 22 -11.76 -3.10 5.25
C TYR A 22 -10.28 -2.79 5.47
N TYR A 23 -9.85 -1.57 5.15
CA TYR A 23 -8.43 -1.21 5.25
C TYR A 23 -7.88 -1.31 6.68
N ASP A 24 -8.74 -1.13 7.67
CA ASP A 24 -8.38 -1.25 9.08
C ASP A 24 -8.16 -2.70 9.53
N ASP A 25 -8.55 -3.69 8.73
CA ASP A 25 -8.32 -5.11 9.03
C ASP A 25 -7.03 -5.65 8.37
N VAL A 26 -6.38 -4.85 7.52
CA VAL A 26 -5.19 -5.27 6.77
C VAL A 26 -3.93 -4.84 7.51
N ARG A 27 -3.27 -5.81 8.19
CA ARG A 27 -1.99 -5.64 8.90
C ARG A 27 -0.98 -4.81 8.10
N GLU A 28 -0.83 -5.11 6.80
CA GLU A 28 0.15 -4.48 5.91
C GLU A 28 -0.08 -2.97 5.74
N ILE A 29 -1.33 -2.53 5.82
CA ILE A 29 -1.69 -1.10 5.76
C ILE A 29 -1.29 -0.39 7.05
N HIS A 30 -1.39 -1.07 8.20
CA HIS A 30 -0.92 -0.53 9.47
C HIS A 30 0.60 -0.45 9.53
N LEU A 31 1.31 -1.48 9.05
CA LEU A 31 2.78 -1.46 8.96
C LEU A 31 3.29 -0.26 8.17
N PHE A 32 2.66 0.01 7.02
CA PHE A 32 3.00 1.14 6.18
C PHE A 32 2.85 2.48 6.92
N LYS A 33 1.74 2.68 7.64
CA LYS A 33 1.51 3.87 8.46
C LYS A 33 2.50 3.96 9.63
N ALA A 34 2.75 2.85 10.32
CA ALA A 34 3.64 2.78 11.48
C ALA A 34 5.10 3.11 11.12
N LYS A 35 5.56 2.68 9.94
CA LYS A 35 6.89 3.01 9.41
C LYS A 35 6.99 4.45 8.88
N GLY A 36 5.90 5.23 8.90
CA GLY A 36 5.89 6.64 8.51
C GLY A 36 5.69 6.90 7.02
N TRP A 37 5.54 5.86 6.19
CA TRP A 37 5.47 5.98 4.73
C TRP A 37 4.33 6.86 4.21
N ALA A 38 3.21 6.93 4.94
CA ALA A 38 2.06 7.77 4.60
C ALA A 38 2.40 9.26 4.47
N ARG A 39 3.51 9.73 5.07
CA ARG A 39 4.00 11.10 4.92
C ARG A 39 4.92 11.27 3.71
N HIS A 40 5.71 10.24 3.39
CA HIS A 40 6.78 10.34 2.40
C HIS A 40 6.32 10.01 0.99
N VAL A 41 5.15 9.40 0.80
CA VAL A 41 4.64 9.10 -0.54
C VAL A 41 3.44 9.97 -0.95
N PRO A 42 3.28 10.26 -2.26
CA PRO A 42 2.08 10.91 -2.78
C PRO A 42 0.81 10.07 -2.57
N PRO A 43 -0.37 10.71 -2.54
CA PRO A 43 -1.66 10.00 -2.44
C PRO A 43 -1.85 8.88 -3.47
N GLU A 44 -1.34 9.03 -4.69
CA GLU A 44 -1.39 8.00 -5.73
C GLU A 44 -0.60 6.74 -5.36
N VAL A 45 0.61 6.92 -4.81
CA VAL A 45 1.48 5.82 -4.39
C VAL A 45 0.88 5.15 -3.15
N TRP A 46 0.36 5.95 -2.21
CA TRP A 46 -0.32 5.42 -1.03
C TRP A 46 -1.58 4.63 -1.41
N ALA A 47 -2.46 5.19 -2.25
CA ALA A 47 -3.66 4.51 -2.72
C ALA A 47 -3.33 3.19 -3.45
N MET A 48 -2.26 3.17 -4.25
CA MET A 48 -1.79 1.94 -4.89
C MET A 48 -1.35 0.90 -3.84
N TYR A 49 -0.61 1.32 -2.82
CA TYR A 49 -0.19 0.42 -1.75
C TYR A 49 -1.39 -0.19 -1.02
N LEU A 50 -2.41 0.60 -0.67
CA LEU A 50 -3.65 0.09 -0.05
C LEU A 50 -4.29 -1.03 -0.89
N VAL A 51 -4.39 -0.80 -2.20
CA VAL A 51 -5.01 -1.76 -3.12
C VAL A 51 -4.18 -3.04 -3.25
N VAL A 52 -2.85 -2.92 -3.38
CA VAL A 52 -1.94 -4.07 -3.46
C VAL A 52 -1.96 -4.86 -2.16
N ALA A 53 -1.91 -4.19 -1.01
CA ALA A 53 -2.01 -4.82 0.31
C ALA A 53 -3.32 -5.62 0.46
N SER A 54 -4.45 -5.08 -0.01
CA SER A 54 -5.72 -5.82 -0.02
C SER A 54 -5.71 -7.03 -0.97
N GLN A 55 -5.04 -6.95 -2.13
CA GLN A 55 -4.91 -8.11 -3.03
C GLN A 55 -4.06 -9.21 -2.40
N TRP A 56 -2.93 -8.81 -1.79
CA TRP A 56 -2.03 -9.71 -1.06
C TRP A 56 -2.75 -10.40 0.09
N HIS A 57 -3.45 -9.64 0.94
CA HIS A 57 -4.24 -10.15 2.06
C HIS A 57 -5.28 -11.19 1.59
N SER A 58 -5.90 -10.95 0.43
CA SER A 58 -6.88 -11.86 -0.18
C SER A 58 -6.23 -12.99 -1.00
N ARG A 59 -4.90 -13.07 -1.05
CA ARG A 59 -4.11 -14.03 -1.85
C ARG A 59 -4.49 -14.05 -3.33
N ILE A 60 -4.85 -12.90 -3.90
CA ILE A 60 -5.26 -12.75 -5.31
C ILE A 60 -4.01 -12.51 -6.17
N ALA A 61 -3.85 -13.30 -7.24
CA ALA A 61 -2.74 -13.23 -8.18
C ALA A 61 -3.23 -13.23 -9.64
N GLY A 62 -2.28 -13.16 -10.59
CA GLY A 62 -2.53 -13.30 -12.02
C GLY A 62 -3.37 -12.17 -12.65
N ASP A 63 -4.13 -12.52 -13.69
CA ASP A 63 -4.98 -11.57 -14.43
C ASP A 63 -6.05 -10.93 -13.55
N LEU A 64 -6.60 -11.69 -12.59
CA LEU A 64 -7.59 -11.20 -11.65
C LEU A 64 -7.04 -10.10 -10.74
N MET A 65 -5.81 -10.27 -10.23
CA MET A 65 -5.12 -9.24 -9.44
C MET A 65 -5.01 -7.94 -10.25
N TRP A 66 -4.51 -8.02 -11.48
CA TRP A 66 -4.35 -6.83 -12.33
C TRP A 66 -5.67 -6.18 -12.71
N PHE A 67 -6.71 -6.98 -12.94
CA PHE A 67 -8.06 -6.47 -13.16
C PHE A 67 -8.57 -5.71 -11.94
N ASN A 68 -8.47 -6.30 -10.74
CA ASN A 68 -8.90 -5.68 -9.49
C ASN A 68 -8.10 -4.39 -9.20
N ILE A 69 -6.78 -4.40 -9.38
CA ILE A 69 -5.96 -3.20 -9.17
C ILE A 69 -6.44 -2.06 -10.07
N LYS A 70 -6.69 -2.32 -11.36
CA LYS A 70 -7.17 -1.31 -12.32
C LYS A 70 -8.55 -0.75 -11.95
N ASP A 71 -9.43 -1.59 -11.40
CA ASP A 71 -10.79 -1.18 -11.00
C ASP A 71 -10.82 -0.45 -9.64
N LEU A 72 -10.04 -0.93 -8.67
CA LEU A 72 -10.06 -0.44 -7.28
C LEU A 72 -9.18 0.79 -7.07
N TYR A 73 -8.03 0.89 -7.74
CA TYR A 73 -7.13 2.05 -7.63
C TYR A 73 -7.84 3.42 -7.81
N PRO A 74 -8.55 3.69 -8.92
CA PRO A 74 -9.19 4.99 -9.11
C PRO A 74 -10.35 5.24 -8.13
N LYS A 75 -10.98 4.19 -7.59
CA LYS A 75 -12.02 4.32 -6.56
C LYS A 75 -11.39 4.66 -5.21
N THR A 76 -10.28 4.00 -4.88
CA THR A 76 -9.51 4.25 -3.65
C THR A 76 -8.99 5.68 -3.64
N LEU A 77 -8.35 6.12 -4.73
CA LEU A 77 -7.86 7.49 -4.85
C LEU A 77 -8.98 8.52 -4.69
N ARG A 78 -10.14 8.30 -5.33
CA ARG A 78 -11.28 9.22 -5.23
C ARG A 78 -11.97 9.21 -3.87
N ASN A 79 -12.08 8.07 -3.21
CA ASN A 79 -12.89 7.94 -1.98
C ASN A 79 -12.06 8.20 -0.72
N VAL A 80 -10.85 7.64 -0.65
CA VAL A 80 -9.97 7.77 0.52
C VAL A 80 -9.26 9.12 0.53
N PHE A 81 -8.89 9.61 -0.66
CA PHE A 81 -8.11 10.85 -0.80
C PHE A 81 -8.93 11.99 -1.43
N ALA A 82 -10.27 11.90 -1.40
CA ALA A 82 -11.18 12.91 -1.95
C ALA A 82 -10.91 14.32 -1.39
N GLY A 83 -10.70 14.38 -0.07
CA GLY A 83 -10.46 15.62 0.67
C GLY A 83 -8.98 16.00 0.79
N TYR A 84 -8.07 15.33 0.08
CA TYR A 84 -6.65 15.65 0.19
C TYR A 84 -6.37 17.03 -0.44
N PRO A 85 -5.90 18.03 0.34
CA PRO A 85 -5.78 19.39 -0.17
C PRO A 85 -4.83 19.47 -1.37
N PRO A 86 -5.19 20.18 -2.47
CA PRO A 86 -4.35 20.24 -3.67
C PRO A 86 -2.95 20.83 -3.45
N ASP A 87 -2.84 21.83 -2.59
CA ASP A 87 -1.58 22.46 -2.19
C ASP A 87 -0.68 21.46 -1.46
N LYS A 88 -1.26 20.69 -0.53
CA LYS A 88 -0.55 19.62 0.19
C LYS A 88 -0.15 18.49 -0.73
N LYS A 89 -1.01 18.13 -1.69
CA LYS A 89 -0.67 17.14 -2.71
C LYS A 89 0.54 17.58 -3.52
N ALA A 90 0.54 18.83 -4.00
CA ALA A 90 1.65 19.37 -4.76
C ALA A 90 2.96 19.44 -3.93
N GLU A 91 2.86 19.82 -2.66
CA GLU A 91 3.97 19.81 -1.71
C GLU A 91 4.58 18.40 -1.57
N VAL A 92 3.76 17.39 -1.27
CA VAL A 92 4.23 16.00 -1.10
C VAL A 92 4.80 15.44 -2.40
N VAL A 93 4.17 15.69 -3.55
CA VAL A 93 4.68 15.22 -4.85
C VAL A 93 6.05 15.81 -5.17
N ARG A 94 6.25 17.11 -4.92
CA ARG A 94 7.57 17.74 -5.12
C ARG A 94 8.60 17.14 -4.17
N ARG A 95 8.27 17.03 -2.87
CA ARG A 95 9.16 16.43 -1.87
C ARG A 95 9.53 15.01 -2.26
N PHE A 96 8.55 14.15 -2.50
CA PHE A 96 8.78 12.77 -2.89
C PHE A 96 9.63 12.65 -4.17
N SER A 97 9.41 13.51 -5.16
CA SER A 97 10.22 13.49 -6.39
C SER A 97 11.69 13.82 -6.12
N SER A 98 11.96 14.73 -5.18
CA SER A 98 13.31 15.05 -4.72
C SER A 98 13.92 13.88 -3.93
N GLU A 99 13.18 13.34 -2.98
CA GLU A 99 13.61 12.24 -2.09
C GLU A 99 13.84 10.92 -2.86
N TYR A 100 12.96 10.60 -3.81
CA TYR A 100 13.00 9.37 -4.59
C TYR A 100 14.09 9.40 -5.69
N GLY A 101 14.46 10.59 -6.16
CA GLY A 101 15.57 10.81 -7.09
C GLY A 101 15.40 10.20 -8.49
N LYS A 102 14.22 9.63 -8.80
CA LYS A 102 13.93 8.96 -10.08
C LYS A 102 12.59 9.42 -10.66
N PRO A 103 12.45 9.55 -11.98
CA PRO A 103 11.15 9.77 -12.59
C PRO A 103 10.20 8.61 -12.30
N TYR A 104 8.95 8.92 -11.96
CA TYR A 104 7.89 7.91 -11.85
C TYR A 104 6.65 8.28 -12.66
N LYS A 105 5.86 7.27 -13.02
CA LYS A 105 4.63 7.42 -13.79
C LYS A 105 3.43 7.13 -12.90
N THR A 106 2.38 7.95 -12.99
CA THR A 106 1.11 7.79 -12.26
C THR A 106 0.15 6.78 -12.90
N THR A 107 0.65 5.95 -13.82
CA THR A 107 -0.11 4.80 -14.35
C THR A 107 -0.10 3.65 -13.34
N VAL A 108 -1.07 2.74 -13.42
CA VAL A 108 -1.14 1.57 -12.52
C VAL A 108 0.20 0.81 -12.46
N ARG A 109 0.77 0.47 -13.62
CA ARG A 109 2.06 -0.24 -13.68
C ARG A 109 3.23 0.62 -13.19
N GLY A 110 3.18 1.94 -13.42
CA GLY A 110 4.18 2.88 -12.94
C GLY A 110 4.19 3.00 -11.42
N LEU A 111 3.02 3.08 -10.79
CA LEU A 111 2.88 3.14 -9.34
C LEU A 111 3.27 1.82 -8.67
N VAL A 112 2.88 0.67 -9.24
CA VAL A 112 3.37 -0.64 -8.74
C VAL A 112 4.89 -0.72 -8.85
N ARG A 113 5.49 -0.22 -9.94
CA ARG A 113 6.95 -0.17 -10.07
C ARG A 113 7.58 0.69 -8.97
N VAL A 114 7.03 1.86 -8.65
CA VAL A 114 7.52 2.68 -7.53
C VAL A 114 7.50 1.89 -6.23
N LEU A 115 6.40 1.20 -5.92
CA LEU A 115 6.31 0.40 -4.69
C LEU A 115 7.34 -0.73 -4.66
N VAL A 116 7.64 -1.34 -5.80
CA VAL A 116 8.69 -2.37 -5.92
C VAL A 116 10.08 -1.76 -5.76
N ASP A 117 10.35 -0.64 -6.43
CA ASP A 117 11.64 0.06 -6.36
C ASP A 117 11.93 0.56 -4.92
N LEU A 118 10.90 0.89 -4.14
CA LEU A 118 10.99 1.25 -2.71
C LEU A 118 11.05 0.04 -1.76
N GLY A 119 10.99 -1.20 -2.27
CA GLY A 119 10.97 -2.41 -1.44
C GLY A 119 9.69 -2.59 -0.61
N LEU A 120 8.61 -1.88 -0.96
CA LEU A 120 7.32 -1.95 -0.26
C LEU A 120 6.42 -3.08 -0.79
N VAL A 121 6.72 -3.56 -1.99
CA VAL A 121 6.03 -4.64 -2.68
C VAL A 121 7.07 -5.49 -3.37
N GLU A 122 6.89 -6.80 -3.37
CA GLU A 122 7.71 -7.73 -4.15
C GLU A 122 6.86 -8.47 -5.17
N ARG A 123 7.47 -8.83 -6.30
CA ARG A 123 6.84 -9.69 -7.30
C ARG A 123 7.18 -11.14 -7.01
N TYR A 124 6.19 -12.00 -7.15
CA TYR A 124 6.38 -13.46 -7.14
C TYR A 124 5.61 -14.09 -8.28
N TRP A 125 5.90 -15.36 -8.57
CA TRP A 125 5.19 -16.14 -9.57
C TRP A 125 4.72 -17.45 -8.93
N ASP A 126 3.47 -17.81 -9.18
CA ASP A 126 2.90 -19.10 -8.80
C ASP A 126 2.09 -19.71 -9.98
N ALA A 127 1.38 -20.81 -9.72
CA ALA A 127 0.58 -21.49 -10.75
C ALA A 127 -0.54 -20.62 -11.38
N ARG A 128 -0.92 -19.51 -10.73
CA ARG A 128 -1.92 -18.54 -11.19
C ARG A 128 -1.28 -17.36 -11.95
N GLY A 129 0.05 -17.30 -12.00
CA GLY A 129 0.83 -16.28 -12.69
C GLY A 129 1.52 -15.29 -11.76
N GLU A 130 1.69 -14.06 -12.24
CA GLU A 130 2.34 -12.97 -11.50
C GLU A 130 1.50 -12.57 -10.27
N GLY A 131 2.12 -12.54 -9.10
CA GLY A 131 1.55 -11.99 -7.87
C GLY A 131 2.36 -10.83 -7.31
N LEU A 132 1.71 -10.06 -6.43
CA LEU A 132 2.34 -9.00 -5.64
C LEU A 132 2.20 -9.38 -4.17
N ARG A 133 3.32 -9.37 -3.43
CA ARG A 133 3.36 -9.62 -1.99
C ARG A 133 3.90 -8.40 -1.24
N ILE A 134 3.43 -8.21 -0.02
CA ILE A 134 4.02 -7.24 0.90
C ILE A 134 5.06 -7.98 1.75
N PRO A 135 6.29 -7.47 1.87
CA PRO A 135 7.30 -8.04 2.76
C PRO A 135 6.80 -8.12 4.21
N GLU A 136 7.28 -9.12 4.97
CA GLU A 136 6.91 -9.27 6.39
C GLU A 136 7.33 -8.06 7.23
N GLU A 137 8.48 -7.49 6.88
CA GLU A 137 9.03 -6.24 7.41
C GLU A 137 9.19 -5.22 6.28
N LEU A 138 8.66 -4.02 6.48
CA LEU A 138 8.86 -2.92 5.53
C LEU A 138 10.14 -2.15 5.85
N PRO A 139 10.89 -1.68 4.83
CA PRO A 139 11.96 -0.73 5.02
C PRO A 139 11.43 0.56 5.65
N SER A 140 12.30 1.31 6.32
CA SER A 140 12.02 2.70 6.71
C SER A 140 12.16 3.62 5.49
N PRO A 141 11.43 4.75 5.42
CA PRO A 141 11.68 5.78 4.40
C PRO A 141 13.16 6.18 4.30
N ALA A 142 13.85 6.30 5.43
CA ALA A 142 15.27 6.65 5.47
C ALA A 142 16.21 5.59 4.83
N ASP A 143 15.77 4.33 4.70
CA ASP A 143 16.60 3.26 4.13
C ASP A 143 16.58 3.28 2.59
N THR A 144 15.63 4.01 2.00
CA THR A 144 15.25 3.89 0.59
C THR A 144 15.12 5.23 -0.13
N LEU A 145 14.82 6.30 0.61
CA LEU A 145 14.72 7.66 0.14
C LEU A 145 15.90 8.50 0.63
N VAL A 146 16.28 9.51 -0.14
CA VAL A 146 17.26 10.53 0.28
C VAL A 146 16.49 11.66 0.97
N LEU A 147 16.32 11.54 2.29
CA LEU A 147 15.56 12.51 3.09
C LEU A 147 16.41 13.74 3.42
N ASP A 148 15.78 14.91 3.43
CA ASP A 148 16.41 16.11 4.00
C ASP A 148 16.45 16.05 5.54
N GLU A 149 17.27 16.91 6.17
CA GLU A 149 17.45 16.92 7.63
C GLU A 149 16.14 17.12 8.39
N LYS A 150 15.21 17.91 7.83
CA LYS A 150 13.92 18.21 8.45
C LYS A 150 13.01 16.98 8.43
N GLU A 151 12.93 16.29 7.31
CA GLU A 151 12.07 15.10 7.16
C GLU A 151 12.66 13.90 7.91
N LEU A 152 14.00 13.78 7.98
CA LEU A 152 14.65 12.81 8.86
C LEU A 152 14.32 13.08 10.34
N ALA A 153 14.43 14.34 10.80
CA ALA A 153 14.09 14.71 12.18
C ALA A 153 12.62 14.43 12.51
N ILE A 154 11.69 14.70 11.57
CA ILE A 154 10.28 14.38 11.75
C ILE A 154 10.05 12.86 11.82
N LEU A 155 10.74 12.08 11.00
CA LEU A 155 10.63 10.62 11.02
C LEU A 155 11.13 10.04 12.35
N GLU A 156 12.29 10.50 12.85
CA GLU A 156 12.84 10.08 14.13
C GLU A 156 11.97 10.50 15.32
N TRP A 157 11.42 11.72 15.30
CA TRP A 157 10.43 12.15 16.31
C TRP A 157 9.19 11.26 16.31
N ARG A 158 8.69 10.82 15.15
CA ARG A 158 7.54 9.89 15.11
C ARG A 158 7.90 8.50 15.63
N LYS A 159 9.11 8.01 15.33
CA LYS A 159 9.61 6.73 15.88
C LYS A 159 9.74 6.78 17.41
N SER A 160 10.15 7.92 17.97
CA SER A 160 10.21 8.07 19.42
C SER A 160 8.82 8.07 20.05
N LEU A 161 7.81 8.67 19.41
CA LEU A 161 6.42 8.57 19.88
C LEU A 161 5.90 7.13 19.88
N THR A 162 6.25 6.32 18.89
CA THR A 162 5.83 4.91 18.85
C THR A 162 6.64 4.00 19.76
N HIS A 163 7.89 4.33 20.08
CA HIS A 163 8.66 3.61 21.12
C HIS A 163 8.27 4.01 22.55
N THR A 164 7.81 5.25 22.74
CA THR A 164 7.30 5.73 24.03
C THR A 164 5.82 5.34 24.24
N SER A 165 5.13 4.99 23.14
CA SER A 165 3.76 4.50 23.16
C SER A 165 3.75 3.01 22.84
N SER A 166 3.92 2.18 23.87
CA SER A 166 3.37 0.82 23.95
C SER A 166 1.83 0.86 23.96
N ILE A 167 1.23 1.59 23.01
CA ILE A 167 -0.20 1.86 22.95
C ILE A 167 -0.65 1.41 21.56
N TRP A 168 -1.55 0.41 21.59
CA TRP A 168 -2.15 -0.33 20.47
C TRP A 168 -1.45 -1.60 19.99
N LEU A 169 -0.98 -2.42 20.92
CA LEU A 169 -1.45 -3.81 20.95
C LEU A 169 -2.21 -3.96 22.25
N ASP A 170 -3.54 -3.92 22.16
CA ASP A 170 -4.41 -4.29 23.28
C ASP A 170 -4.11 -5.76 23.61
N PRO A 171 -3.59 -6.09 24.82
CA PRO A 171 -3.30 -7.48 25.20
C PRO A 171 -4.56 -8.36 25.19
N ASP A 172 -5.75 -7.77 25.25
CA ASP A 172 -7.02 -8.49 25.30
C ASP A 172 -7.45 -9.11 23.95
N VAL A 173 -6.72 -8.88 22.85
CA VAL A 173 -6.97 -9.55 21.56
C VAL A 173 -6.26 -10.90 21.47
N GLN A 174 -5.28 -11.19 22.34
CA GLN A 174 -4.67 -12.53 22.43
C GLN A 174 -5.41 -13.51 23.34
N GLU A 175 -6.32 -13.05 24.21
CA GLU A 175 -7.07 -13.93 25.13
C GLU A 175 -8.43 -14.41 24.60
N ARG A 176 -8.90 -13.94 23.45
CA ARG A 176 -10.08 -14.56 22.81
C ARG A 176 -9.66 -15.69 21.89
N GLY A 177 -9.28 -16.79 22.54
CA GLY A 177 -9.39 -18.11 21.94
C GLY A 177 -10.80 -18.30 21.39
N TYR A 178 -10.89 -18.36 20.08
CA TYR A 178 -12.00 -19.05 19.43
C TYR A 178 -11.51 -20.45 19.11
N LEU A 179 -12.02 -21.38 19.93
CA LEU A 179 -12.38 -22.73 19.54
C LEU A 179 -13.09 -22.75 18.17
#